data_AF-A0A2V3VDW3-F1
#
_entry.id   AF-A0A2V3VDW3-F1
#
_cell.length_a   1.000
_cell.length_b   1.000
_cell.length_c   1.000
_cell.angle_alpha   90.00
_cell.angle_beta   90.00
_cell.angle_gamma   90.00
#
_symmetry.space_group_name_H-M   'P 1'
#
loop_
_entity.id
_entity.type
_entity.pdbx_description
1 polymer ?
#
loop_
_entity_poly.entity_id
_entity_poly.type
_entity_poly.pdbx_seq_one_letter_code
_entity_poly.pdbx_strand_id
1 'polypeptide(L)'
;MKRCSATHCRAPVAKGQLFCGAHWAQVPERTRRAIHGAWRARDTQAYAEAFDAARNAIDLADGTFEDVMAPPPSRWIVPQHLGAAR
;
A
#
# COMPACT_ATOMS: atom_id res chain seq x y z
N MET A 1 3.75 1.11 -20.76
CA MET A 1 4.00 0.01 -19.81
C MET A 1 3.50 0.46 -18.44
N LYS A 2 2.58 -0.29 -17.81
CA LYS A 2 2.05 0.07 -16.50
C LYS A 2 3.05 -0.41 -15.43
N ARG A 3 3.11 0.26 -14.27
CA ARG A 3 3.87 -0.18 -13.10
C ARG A 3 2.97 -0.97 -12.15
N CYS A 4 3.57 -1.83 -11.34
CA CYS A 4 2.91 -2.49 -10.22
C CYS A 4 2.12 -1.47 -9.37
N SER A 5 0.95 -1.87 -8.87
CA SER A 5 0.09 -1.01 -8.07
C SER A 5 0.41 -1.00 -6.57
N ALA A 6 1.40 -1.76 -6.10
CA ALA A 6 1.90 -1.68 -4.72
C ALA A 6 2.66 -0.36 -4.49
N THR A 7 2.57 0.19 -3.28
CA THR A 7 2.93 1.61 -3.02
C THR A 7 4.40 1.92 -3.34
N HIS A 8 5.32 1.00 -3.05
CA HIS A 8 6.75 1.19 -3.27
C HIS A 8 7.32 0.39 -4.45
N CYS A 9 6.47 -0.33 -5.18
CA CYS A 9 6.90 -1.19 -6.27
C CYS A 9 6.93 -0.46 -7.62
N ARG A 10 8.08 -0.47 -8.28
CA ARG A 10 8.25 0.13 -9.62
C ARG A 10 8.37 -0.91 -10.74
N ALA A 11 8.20 -2.19 -10.41
CA ALA A 11 8.31 -3.28 -11.38
C ALA A 11 7.31 -3.10 -12.54
N PRO A 12 7.73 -3.32 -13.79
CA PRO A 12 6.83 -3.26 -14.93
C PRO A 12 5.82 -4.41 -14.89
N VAL A 13 4.58 -4.13 -15.27
CA VAL A 13 3.51 -5.14 -15.39
C VAL A 13 2.93 -5.13 -16.80
N ALA A 14 2.51 -6.31 -17.26
CA ALA A 14 1.88 -6.46 -18.56
C ALA A 14 0.50 -5.78 -18.59
N LYS A 15 -0.04 -5.55 -19.79
CA LYS A 15 -1.40 -5.00 -19.94
C LYS A 15 -2.40 -5.97 -19.30
N GLY A 16 -3.27 -5.43 -18.43
CA GLY A 16 -4.26 -6.22 -17.70
C GLY A 16 -3.78 -6.81 -16.38
N GLN A 17 -2.49 -6.69 -16.04
CA GLN A 17 -1.98 -7.07 -14.72
C GLN A 17 -2.07 -5.89 -13.73
N LEU A 18 -2.41 -6.22 -12.48
CA LEU A 18 -2.53 -5.26 -11.37
C LEU A 18 -1.21 -5.13 -10.60
N PHE A 19 -0.57 -6.27 -10.35
CA PHE A 19 0.65 -6.37 -9.57
C PHE A 19 1.69 -7.21 -10.34
N CYS A 20 2.97 -7.07 -9.99
CA CYS A 20 4.02 -7.96 -10.51
C CYS A 20 3.85 -9.37 -9.94
N GLY A 21 4.53 -10.37 -10.51
CA GLY A 21 4.40 -11.76 -10.06
C GLY A 21 4.72 -11.97 -8.58
N ALA A 22 5.74 -11.27 -8.06
CA ALA A 22 6.12 -11.35 -6.64
C ALA A 22 5.01 -10.82 -5.72
N HIS A 23 4.49 -9.61 -6.00
CA HIS A 23 3.43 -9.02 -5.19
C HIS A 23 2.09 -9.72 -5.35
N TRP A 24 1.78 -10.23 -6.54
CA TRP A 24 0.59 -11.04 -6.75
C TRP A 24 0.59 -12.32 -5.90
N ALA A 25 1.76 -12.95 -5.71
CA ALA A 25 1.90 -14.13 -4.85
C ALA A 25 1.69 -13.82 -3.36
N GLN A 26 1.93 -12.59 -2.92
CA GLN A 26 1.67 -12.16 -1.55
C GLN A 26 0.17 -11.89 -1.29
N VAL A 27 -0.64 -11.66 -2.33
CA VAL A 27 -2.07 -11.42 -2.18
C VAL A 27 -2.77 -12.70 -1.68
N PRO A 28 -3.52 -12.64 -0.57
CA PRO A 28 -4.27 -13.78 -0.07
C PRO A 28 -5.19 -14.39 -1.12
N GLU A 29 -5.27 -15.71 -1.17
CA GLU A 29 -6.10 -16.47 -2.13
C GLU A 29 -7.56 -15.99 -2.15
N ARG A 30 -8.13 -15.70 -0.96
CA ARG A 30 -9.49 -15.15 -0.82
C ARG A 30 -9.66 -13.82 -1.56
N THR A 31 -8.68 -12.92 -1.44
CA THR A 31 -8.69 -11.61 -2.09
C THR A 31 -8.50 -11.74 -3.59
N ARG A 32 -7.60 -12.62 -4.05
CA ARG A 32 -7.44 -12.92 -5.49
C ARG A 32 -8.77 -13.39 -6.10
N ARG A 33 -9.47 -14.30 -5.43
CA ARG A 33 -10.80 -14.78 -5.87
C ARG A 33 -11.84 -13.66 -5.88
N ALA A 34 -11.85 -12.79 -4.88
CA ALA A 34 -12.77 -11.65 -4.82
C ALA A 34 -12.57 -10.69 -6.01
N ILE A 35 -11.32 -10.34 -6.35
CA ILE A 35 -10.99 -9.51 -7.51
C ILE A 35 -11.50 -10.15 -8.80
N HIS A 36 -11.21 -11.44 -9.02
CA HIS A 36 -11.65 -12.14 -10.22
C HIS A 36 -13.18 -12.27 -10.30
N GLY A 37 -13.83 -12.53 -9.16
CA GLY A 37 -15.29 -12.61 -9.05
C GLY A 37 -15.96 -11.28 -9.40
N ALA A 38 -15.52 -10.19 -8.77
CA ALA A 38 -16.06 -8.85 -9.01
C ALA A 38 -15.82 -8.39 -10.45
N TRP A 39 -14.63 -8.66 -11.01
CA TRP A 39 -14.32 -8.33 -12.40
C TRP A 39 -15.25 -9.06 -13.38
N ARG A 40 -15.49 -10.37 -13.17
CA ARG A 40 -16.42 -11.15 -14.00
C ARG A 40 -17.86 -10.67 -13.86
N ALA A 41 -18.27 -10.29 -12.66
CA ALA A 41 -19.60 -9.72 -12.40
C ALA A 41 -19.76 -8.27 -12.90
N ARG A 42 -18.67 -7.63 -13.34
CA ARG A 42 -18.59 -6.18 -13.62
C ARG A 42 -19.05 -5.30 -12.44
N ASP A 43 -18.90 -5.82 -11.23
CA ASP A 43 -19.16 -5.07 -10.01
C ASP A 43 -17.94 -4.19 -9.71
N THR A 44 -18.05 -2.92 -10.08
CA THR A 44 -16.96 -1.95 -9.94
C THR A 44 -16.65 -1.62 -8.49
N GLN A 45 -17.65 -1.65 -7.61
CA GLN A 45 -17.46 -1.35 -6.19
C GLN A 45 -16.74 -2.50 -5.50
N ALA A 46 -17.26 -3.73 -5.62
CA ALA A 46 -16.63 -4.91 -5.03
C ALA A 46 -15.20 -5.12 -5.58
N TYR A 47 -14.98 -4.75 -6.84
CA TYR A 47 -13.65 -4.80 -7.45
C TYR A 47 -12.70 -3.79 -6.80
N ALA A 48 -13.14 -2.55 -6.57
CA ALA A 48 -12.32 -1.52 -5.93
C ALA A 48 -11.97 -1.91 -4.49
N GLU A 49 -12.94 -2.39 -3.71
CA GLU A 49 -12.74 -2.86 -2.34
C GLU A 49 -11.74 -4.03 -2.28
N ALA A 50 -11.89 -5.03 -3.15
CA ALA A 50 -10.98 -6.17 -3.20
C ALA A 50 -9.57 -5.78 -3.68
N PHE A 51 -9.48 -4.78 -4.57
CA PHE A 51 -8.21 -4.23 -5.03
C PHE A 51 -7.48 -3.48 -3.91
N ASP A 52 -8.17 -2.64 -3.14
CA ASP A 52 -7.58 -1.94 -2.00
C ASP A 52 -7.14 -2.92 -0.91
N ALA A 53 -7.93 -3.95 -0.63
CA ALA A 53 -7.54 -5.02 0.28
C ALA A 53 -6.25 -5.74 -0.17
N ALA A 54 -6.08 -5.96 -1.48
CA ALA A 54 -4.87 -6.57 -2.01
C ALA A 54 -3.65 -5.65 -1.86
N ARG A 55 -3.81 -4.35 -2.16
CA ARG A 55 -2.73 -3.36 -1.99
C ARG A 55 -2.30 -3.24 -0.53
N ASN A 56 -3.26 -3.16 0.39
CA ASN A 56 -2.97 -3.10 1.82
C ASN A 56 -2.24 -4.35 2.32
N ALA A 57 -2.63 -5.54 1.85
CA ALA A 57 -1.95 -6.78 2.22
C ALA A 57 -0.48 -6.80 1.78
N ILE A 58 -0.20 -6.28 0.58
CA ILE A 58 1.16 -6.15 0.06
C ILE A 58 1.95 -5.11 0.87
N ASP A 59 1.39 -3.92 1.07
CA ASP A 59 2.08 -2.82 1.74
C ASP A 59 2.37 -3.15 3.22
N LEU A 60 1.48 -3.90 3.89
CA LEU A 60 1.69 -4.46 5.22
C LEU A 60 2.81 -5.52 5.23
N ALA A 61 2.83 -6.42 4.25
CA ALA A 61 3.85 -7.46 4.14
C ALA A 61 5.24 -6.89 3.84
N ASP A 62 5.31 -5.80 3.07
CA ASP A 62 6.55 -5.08 2.77
C ASP A 62 7.02 -4.17 3.94
N GLY A 63 6.29 -4.13 5.08
CA GLY A 63 6.66 -3.36 6.26
C GLY A 63 6.42 -1.84 6.16
N THR A 64 5.77 -1.39 5.09
CA THR A 64 5.60 0.05 4.80
C THR A 64 4.58 0.75 5.70
N PHE A 65 3.78 -0.01 6.44
CA PHE A 65 2.79 0.54 7.38
C PHE A 65 3.42 0.99 8.71
N GLU A 66 4.58 0.45 9.11
CA GLU A 66 5.26 0.89 10.34
C GLU A 66 5.87 2.29 10.21
N ASP A 67 6.29 2.68 9.01
CA ASP A 67 6.87 4.01 8.73
C ASP A 67 5.82 5.14 8.78
N VAL A 68 4.54 4.83 8.54
CA VAL A 68 3.44 5.83 8.51
C VAL A 68 2.85 6.06 9.92
N MET A 69 2.98 5.09 10.84
CA MET A 69 2.58 5.24 12.25
C MET A 69 3.73 5.49 13.22
N ALA A 70 4.98 5.43 12.77
CA ALA A 70 6.09 5.88 13.59
C ALA A 70 5.90 7.37 13.92
N PRO A 71 5.93 7.78 15.21
CA PRO A 71 5.95 9.20 15.54
C PRO A 71 7.15 9.84 14.83
N PRO A 72 7.04 11.08 14.32
CA PRO A 72 8.18 11.73 13.69
C PRO A 72 9.37 11.65 14.63
N PRO A 73 10.60 11.37 14.15
CA PRO A 73 11.77 11.39 15.01
C PRO A 73 11.76 12.72 15.75
N SER A 74 11.93 12.67 17.07
CA SER A 74 11.86 13.76 18.05
C SER A 74 12.90 14.90 17.85
N ARG A 75 13.36 15.09 16.62
CA ARG A 75 14.36 16.06 16.18
C ARG A 75 13.80 17.48 15.97
N TRP A 76 12.53 17.72 16.31
CA TRP A 76 11.90 19.05 16.34
C TRP A 76 11.49 19.51 17.75
N ILE A 77 12.13 19.00 18.81
CA ILE A 77 12.11 19.72 20.09
C ILE A 77 12.93 20.99 19.90
N VAL A 78 12.27 22.10 19.55
CA VAL A 78 12.84 23.44 19.72
C VAL A 78 13.04 23.62 21.23
N PRO A 79 14.26 23.85 21.74
CA PRO A 79 14.43 24.19 23.15
C PRO A 79 13.82 25.56 23.41
N GLN A 80 12.66 25.58 24.04
CA GLN A 80 11.95 26.80 24.47
C GLN A 80 12.54 27.42 25.75
N HIS A 81 13.87 27.46 25.84
CA HIS A 81 14.60 28.17 26.90
C HIS A 81 15.63 29.12 26.29
N LEU A 82 15.13 30.10 25.53
CA LEU A 82 15.76 31.41 25.42
C LEU A 82 14.78 32.45 25.97
N GLY A 83 14.68 32.49 27.29
CA GLY A 83 13.94 33.50 28.03
C GLY A 83 14.71 33.83 29.30
N ALA A 84 14.97 35.13 29.50
CA ALA A 84 15.63 35.77 30.63
C ALA A 84 17.17 35.86 30.59
N ALA A 85 17.67 36.76 29.72
CA ALA A 85 18.82 37.57 30.12
C ALA A 85 18.29 38.73 30.98
N ARG A 86 18.78 38.83 32.22
CA ARG A 86 18.76 40.04 33.04
C ARG A 86 20.18 40.53 33.18
#